data_AF-A0A512BRT4-F1
#
_entry.id   AF-A0A512BRT4-F1
#
_cell.length_a   1.000
_cell.length_b   1.000
_cell.length_c   1.000
_cell.angle_alpha   90.00
_cell.angle_beta   90.00
_cell.angle_gamma   90.00
#
_symmetry.space_group_name_H-M   'P 1'
#
loop_
_entity.id
_entity.type
_entity.pdbx_description
1 polymer ?
#
loop_
_entity_poly.entity_id
_entity_poly.type
_entity_poly.pdbx_seq_one_letter_code
_entity_poly.pdbx_strand_id
1 'polypeptide(L)'
;MSSSRKAAANRANAQRSTGPRSAAGKTQSCRNARRHGLAIPASALPDLAPEILDLARRMAGPAADHPDMLQAAVRVVEAAVDGRRVRQARRELLHQISADPDFHELPSEEELMPARPIKVRYTQAMYVRAYLDGTHRQQQETEIAQIMAECAYDSEVKQIKQRRAERKQRARQRASQWEQLKRFARYERRALSRQRTAMKALDVLMEHISGTNGEGRLNLAE
;
A
#
# COMPACT_ATOMS: atom_id res chain seq x y z
N MET A 1 31.68 7.98 -15.71
CA MET A 1 31.06 8.86 -16.73
C MET A 1 29.95 8.12 -17.49
N SER A 2 28.79 8.75 -17.73
CA SER A 2 27.73 8.16 -18.56
C SER A 2 28.06 8.35 -20.04
N SER A 3 28.15 7.27 -20.82
CA SER A 3 28.36 7.37 -22.27
C SER A 3 27.22 8.12 -22.95
N SER A 4 27.51 8.79 -24.07
CA SER A 4 26.53 9.51 -24.91
C SER A 4 25.30 8.66 -25.24
N ARG A 5 25.54 7.36 -25.48
CA ARG A 5 24.51 6.34 -25.74
C ARG A 5 23.58 6.12 -24.54
N LYS A 6 24.14 6.03 -23.32
CA LYS A 6 23.34 5.92 -22.07
C LYS A 6 22.55 7.21 -21.79
N ALA A 7 23.12 8.38 -22.09
CA ALA A 7 22.44 9.66 -21.94
C ALA A 7 21.27 9.85 -22.93
N ALA A 8 21.42 9.39 -24.17
CA ALA A 8 20.34 9.39 -25.16
C ALA A 8 19.20 8.43 -24.77
N ALA A 9 19.54 7.21 -24.33
CA ALA A 9 18.57 6.24 -23.85
C ALA A 9 17.80 6.73 -22.62
N ASN A 10 18.49 7.35 -21.65
CA ASN A 10 17.83 7.96 -20.49
C ASN A 10 16.89 9.11 -20.87
N ARG A 11 17.25 9.92 -21.88
CA ARG A 11 16.35 10.98 -22.41
C ARG A 11 15.12 10.40 -23.08
N ALA A 12 15.27 9.39 -23.94
CA ALA A 12 14.15 8.71 -24.57
C ALA A 12 13.22 8.02 -23.56
N ASN A 13 13.79 7.39 -22.52
CA ASN A 13 13.03 6.76 -21.44
C ASN A 13 12.32 7.81 -20.56
N ALA A 14 12.96 8.96 -20.30
CA ALA A 14 12.35 10.06 -19.58
C ALA A 14 11.16 10.67 -20.34
N GLN A 15 11.27 10.79 -21.67
CA GLN A 15 10.17 11.26 -22.53
C GLN A 15 8.97 10.31 -22.52
N ARG A 16 9.21 8.99 -22.44
CA ARG A 16 8.17 7.95 -22.28
C ARG A 16 7.68 7.75 -20.85
N SER A 17 8.33 8.37 -19.86
CA SER A 17 7.93 8.20 -18.46
C SER A 17 6.61 8.92 -18.20
N THR A 18 5.60 8.17 -17.77
CA THR A 18 4.27 8.65 -17.36
C THR A 18 4.29 9.13 -15.91
N GLY A 19 5.42 9.69 -15.46
CA GLY A 19 5.53 10.29 -14.14
C GLY A 19 4.51 11.42 -13.96
N PRO A 20 4.05 11.70 -12.74
CA PRO A 20 3.04 12.72 -12.51
C PRO A 20 3.54 14.11 -12.93
N ARG A 21 2.93 14.68 -13.99
CA ARG A 21 3.28 15.99 -14.54
C ARG A 21 2.54 17.15 -13.89
N SER A 22 1.35 16.89 -13.32
CA SER A 22 0.54 17.90 -12.64
C SER A 22 0.95 18.10 -11.18
N ALA A 23 0.71 19.30 -10.64
CA ALA A 23 0.94 19.60 -9.22
C ALA A 23 0.16 18.64 -8.31
N ALA A 24 -1.09 18.31 -8.64
CA ALA A 24 -1.89 17.32 -7.93
C ALA A 24 -1.27 15.91 -7.99
N GLY A 25 -0.77 15.49 -9.16
CA GLY A 25 -0.09 14.21 -9.32
C GLY A 25 1.23 14.15 -8.54
N LYS A 26 1.98 15.26 -8.49
CA LYS A 26 3.20 15.38 -7.69
C LYS A 26 2.88 15.32 -6.21
N THR A 27 1.89 16.07 -5.73
CA THR A 27 1.40 16.02 -4.34
C THR A 27 0.91 14.62 -3.96
N GLN A 28 0.21 13.93 -4.86
CA GLN A 28 -0.23 12.56 -4.62
C GLN A 28 0.96 11.58 -4.58
N SER A 29 1.96 11.78 -5.43
CA SER A 29 3.20 10.99 -5.40
C SER A 29 4.02 11.26 -4.13
N CYS A 30 4.11 12.52 -3.69
CA CYS A 30 4.73 12.92 -2.42
C CYS A 30 3.98 12.37 -1.21
N ARG A 31 2.63 12.38 -1.22
CA ARG A 31 1.82 11.74 -0.17
C ARG A 31 2.02 10.22 -0.16
N ASN A 32 2.08 9.57 -1.32
CA ASN A 32 2.38 8.13 -1.43
C ASN A 32 3.79 7.80 -0.93
N ALA A 33 4.78 8.66 -1.22
CA ALA A 33 6.14 8.56 -0.71
C ALA A 33 6.21 8.76 0.81
N ARG A 34 5.45 9.71 1.36
CA ARG A 34 5.34 9.99 2.80
C ARG A 34 4.57 8.92 3.57
N ARG A 35 3.52 8.31 2.99
CA ARG A 35 2.65 7.34 3.68
C ARG A 35 3.39 6.07 4.12
N HIS A 36 4.41 5.65 3.36
CA HIS A 36 5.17 4.44 3.66
C HIS A 36 6.66 4.69 3.94
N GLY A 37 7.18 5.90 3.66
CA GLY A 37 8.59 6.25 3.83
C GLY A 37 9.57 5.47 2.93
N LEU A 38 9.11 4.47 2.16
CA LEU A 38 9.94 3.56 1.35
C LEU A 38 10.54 4.20 0.10
N ALA A 39 10.10 5.42 -0.26
CA ALA A 39 10.70 6.19 -1.34
C ALA A 39 11.86 7.08 -0.86
N ILE A 40 11.99 7.26 0.46
CA ILE A 40 13.06 8.02 1.09
C ILE A 40 14.23 7.05 1.33
N PRO A 41 15.45 7.39 0.88
CA PRO A 41 16.63 6.57 1.14
C PRO A 41 16.82 6.35 2.64
N ALA A 42 17.14 5.12 3.07
CA ALA A 42 17.28 4.83 4.49
C ALA A 42 18.32 5.71 5.21
N SER A 43 19.37 6.15 4.52
CA SER A 43 20.39 7.04 5.10
C SER A 43 19.87 8.45 5.43
N ALA A 44 18.76 8.87 4.83
CA ALA A 44 18.13 10.17 5.11
C ALA A 44 17.18 10.13 6.31
N LEU A 45 17.00 8.95 6.94
CA LEU A 45 16.18 8.79 8.14
C LEU A 45 17.08 8.91 9.38
N PRO A 46 16.81 9.85 10.30
CA PRO A 46 17.63 10.06 11.49
C PRO A 46 17.87 8.80 12.33
N ASP A 47 16.85 7.96 12.45
CA ASP A 47 16.91 6.75 13.29
C ASP A 47 17.78 5.63 12.68
N LEU A 48 17.96 5.63 11.35
CA LEU A 48 18.70 4.59 10.63
C LEU A 48 20.09 5.03 10.18
N ALA A 49 20.32 6.34 10.03
CA ALA A 49 21.59 6.87 9.56
C ALA A 49 22.81 6.44 10.41
N PRO A 50 22.75 6.44 11.76
CA PRO A 50 23.87 5.99 12.59
C PRO A 50 24.20 4.51 12.39
N GLU A 51 23.18 3.64 12.36
CA GLU A 51 23.36 2.19 12.15
C GLU A 51 23.94 1.90 10.76
N ILE A 52 23.44 2.59 9.73
CA ILE A 52 23.94 2.46 8.36
C ILE A 52 25.43 2.84 8.28
N LEU A 53 25.82 3.92 8.95
CA LEU A 53 27.21 4.38 8.96
C LEU A 53 28.12 3.42 9.72
N ASP A 54 27.69 2.90 10.87
CA ASP A 54 28.46 1.94 11.66
C ASP A 54 28.70 0.64 10.86
N LEU A 55 27.64 0.08 10.27
CA LEU A 55 27.75 -1.11 9.42
C LEU A 55 28.63 -0.86 8.19
N ALA A 56 28.55 0.33 7.59
CA ALA A 56 29.38 0.69 6.45
C ALA A 56 30.86 0.78 6.81
N ARG A 57 31.20 1.35 7.98
CA ARG A 57 32.58 1.39 8.49
C ARG A 57 33.11 -0.02 8.74
N ARG A 58 32.33 -0.89 9.38
CA ARG A 58 32.70 -2.30 9.60
C ARG A 58 32.96 -3.04 8.30
N MET A 59 32.13 -2.79 7.28
CA MET A 59 32.27 -3.42 5.97
C MET A 59 33.46 -2.89 5.16
N ALA A 60 33.78 -1.60 5.28
CA ALA A 60 34.97 -1.00 4.68
C ALA A 60 36.28 -1.39 5.41
N GLY A 61 36.19 -1.77 6.68
CA GLY A 61 37.34 -2.24 7.47
C GLY A 61 38.46 -1.19 7.54
N PRO A 62 39.73 -1.57 7.37
CA PRO A 62 40.86 -0.63 7.36
C PRO A 62 40.78 0.46 6.28
N ALA A 63 40.05 0.21 5.20
CA ALA A 63 39.86 1.18 4.13
C ALA A 63 38.74 2.20 4.42
N ALA A 64 38.11 2.16 5.60
CA ALA A 64 37.05 3.09 5.99
C ALA A 64 37.49 4.56 6.03
N ASP A 65 38.79 4.83 6.20
CA ASP A 65 39.34 6.19 6.16
C ASP A 65 39.40 6.76 4.74
N HIS A 66 39.32 5.90 3.71
CA HIS A 66 39.22 6.35 2.32
C HIS A 66 37.76 6.79 2.02
N PRO A 67 37.51 8.08 1.71
CA PRO A 67 36.15 8.61 1.56
C PRO A 67 35.31 7.85 0.52
N ASP A 68 35.90 7.49 -0.63
CA ASP A 68 35.18 6.73 -1.66
C ASP A 68 34.82 5.31 -1.23
N MET A 69 35.67 4.66 -0.43
CA MET A 69 35.40 3.33 0.11
C MET A 69 34.23 3.39 1.09
N LEU A 70 34.27 4.33 2.03
CA LEU A 70 33.19 4.52 2.98
C LEU A 70 31.87 4.86 2.27
N GLN A 71 31.90 5.74 1.27
CA GLN A 71 30.72 6.09 0.48
C GLN A 71 30.17 4.87 -0.29
N ALA A 72 31.03 4.03 -0.87
CA ALA A 72 30.62 2.81 -1.55
C ALA A 72 30.00 1.81 -0.56
N ALA A 73 30.61 1.65 0.61
CA ALA A 73 30.09 0.81 1.67
C ALA A 73 28.72 1.29 2.18
N VAL A 74 28.54 2.61 2.39
CA VAL A 74 27.25 3.20 2.75
C VAL A 74 26.18 2.89 1.72
N ARG A 75 26.49 2.96 0.41
CA ARG A 75 25.52 2.63 -0.65
C ARG A 75 25.09 1.16 -0.63
N VAL A 76 25.99 0.24 -0.29
CA VAL A 76 25.69 -1.18 -0.14
C VAL A 76 24.77 -1.40 1.07
N VAL A 77 25.14 -0.87 2.24
CA VAL A 77 24.36 -1.01 3.47
C VAL A 77 22.98 -0.35 3.32
N GLU A 78 22.92 0.87 2.79
CA GLU A 78 21.66 1.57 2.55
C GLU A 78 20.72 0.74 1.67
N ALA A 79 21.21 0.19 0.56
CA ALA A 79 20.38 -0.63 -0.33
C ALA A 79 19.87 -1.90 0.35
N ALA A 80 20.67 -2.51 1.23
CA ALA A 80 20.26 -3.65 2.03
C ALA A 80 19.17 -3.27 3.06
N VAL A 81 19.33 -2.14 3.75
CA VAL A 81 18.35 -1.62 4.72
C VAL A 81 17.04 -1.24 4.01
N ASP A 82 17.10 -0.55 2.87
CA ASP A 82 15.92 -0.28 2.02
C ASP A 82 15.20 -1.59 1.66
N GLY A 83 15.93 -2.64 1.29
CA GLY A 83 15.37 -3.95 1.01
C GLY A 83 14.64 -4.58 2.20
N ARG A 84 15.22 -4.50 3.41
CA ARG A 84 14.57 -4.98 4.64
C ARG A 84 13.29 -4.21 4.95
N ARG A 85 13.32 -2.89 4.87
CA ARG A 85 12.15 -2.01 5.12
C ARG A 85 10.99 -2.35 4.19
N VAL A 86 11.26 -2.53 2.89
CA VAL A 86 10.22 -2.89 1.92
C VAL A 86 9.64 -4.27 2.22
N ARG A 87 10.48 -5.26 2.55
CA ARG A 87 10.01 -6.61 2.92
C ARG A 87 9.16 -6.60 4.18
N GLN A 88 9.54 -5.81 5.18
CA GLN A 88 8.75 -5.64 6.40
C GLN A 88 7.37 -5.05 6.10
N ALA A 89 7.32 -3.92 5.38
CA ALA A 89 6.06 -3.29 4.99
C ALA A 89 5.18 -4.24 4.13
N ARG A 90 5.79 -5.06 3.27
CA ARG A 90 5.09 -6.08 2.51
C ARG A 90 4.50 -7.17 3.40
N ARG A 91 5.24 -7.65 4.39
CA ARG A 91 4.75 -8.66 5.35
C ARG A 91 3.59 -8.12 6.18
N GLU A 92 3.70 -6.89 6.67
CA GLU A 92 2.61 -6.22 7.41
C GLU A 92 1.34 -6.12 6.55
N LEU A 93 1.47 -5.71 5.29
CA LEU A 93 0.35 -5.63 4.37
C LEU A 93 -0.26 -7.01 4.06
N LEU A 94 0.58 -8.04 3.88
CA LEU A 94 0.10 -9.42 3.69
C LEU A 94 -0.67 -9.91 4.92
N HIS A 95 -0.19 -9.62 6.13
CA HIS A 95 -0.91 -9.93 7.37
C HIS A 95 -2.27 -9.23 7.44
N GLN A 96 -2.34 -7.95 7.06
CA GLN A 96 -3.61 -7.22 7.01
C GLN A 96 -4.59 -7.82 6.00
N ILE A 97 -4.10 -8.26 4.84
CA ILE A 97 -4.93 -8.92 3.81
C ILE A 97 -5.41 -10.28 4.30
N SER A 98 -4.53 -11.08 4.91
CA SER A 98 -4.92 -12.41 5.41
C SER A 98 -5.86 -12.36 6.61
N ALA A 99 -5.85 -11.25 7.36
CA ALA A 99 -6.75 -11.03 8.49
C ALA A 99 -8.12 -10.50 8.05
N ASP A 100 -8.32 -10.17 6.77
CA ASP A 100 -9.62 -9.77 6.24
C ASP A 100 -10.54 -11.02 6.19
N PRO A 101 -11.65 -11.05 6.97
CA PRO A 101 -12.55 -12.20 7.01
C PRO A 101 -13.13 -12.55 5.63
N ASP A 102 -13.33 -11.53 4.79
CA ASP A 102 -13.95 -11.66 3.47
C ASP A 102 -12.91 -11.99 2.39
N PHE A 103 -11.64 -12.23 2.76
CA PHE A 103 -10.59 -12.59 1.80
C PHE A 103 -10.89 -13.92 1.09
N HIS A 104 -11.48 -14.86 1.82
CA HIS A 104 -11.84 -16.19 1.32
C HIS A 104 -13.30 -16.32 0.87
N GLU A 105 -14.13 -15.29 1.06
CA GLU A 105 -15.53 -15.32 0.66
C GLU A 105 -15.68 -15.07 -0.85
N LEU A 106 -16.28 -16.03 -1.56
CA LEU A 106 -16.80 -15.81 -2.90
C LEU A 106 -17.89 -14.72 -2.84
N PRO A 107 -18.14 -13.98 -3.93
CA PRO A 107 -19.24 -13.04 -3.98
C PRO A 107 -20.53 -13.79 -3.59
N SER A 108 -21.10 -13.47 -2.43
CA SER A 108 -22.39 -14.04 -2.03
C SER A 108 -23.41 -13.72 -3.12
N GLU A 109 -24.42 -14.57 -3.29
CA GLU A 109 -25.61 -14.21 -4.04
C GLU A 109 -26.07 -12.81 -3.63
N GLU A 110 -26.47 -12.02 -4.63
CA GLU A 110 -26.80 -10.62 -4.46
C GLU A 110 -27.99 -10.52 -3.50
N GLU A 111 -27.71 -10.16 -2.23
CA GLU A 111 -28.69 -10.13 -1.14
C GLU A 111 -29.93 -9.36 -1.61
N LEU A 112 -31.03 -10.09 -1.85
CA LEU A 112 -32.23 -9.54 -2.49
C LEU A 112 -32.86 -8.47 -1.59
N MET A 113 -33.51 -7.48 -2.20
CA MET A 113 -34.34 -6.56 -1.41
C MET A 113 -35.57 -7.31 -0.88
N PRO A 114 -35.97 -7.09 0.38
CA PRO A 114 -37.21 -7.65 0.88
C PRO A 114 -38.39 -7.12 0.06
N ALA A 115 -39.46 -7.90 -0.02
CA ALA A 115 -40.70 -7.44 -0.62
C ALA A 115 -41.30 -6.34 0.25
N ARG A 116 -41.76 -5.25 -0.39
CA ARG A 116 -42.42 -4.17 0.33
C ARG A 116 -43.80 -4.64 0.82
N PRO A 117 -44.17 -4.41 2.08
CA PRO A 117 -45.50 -4.76 2.59
C PRO A 117 -46.59 -3.97 1.85
N ILE A 118 -47.75 -4.60 1.67
CA ILE A 118 -48.92 -3.98 1.05
C ILE A 118 -49.56 -3.04 2.05
N LYS A 119 -49.74 -1.77 1.66
CA LYS A 119 -50.41 -0.75 2.47
C LYS A 119 -51.89 -0.66 2.09
N VAL A 120 -52.79 -0.92 3.03
CA VAL A 120 -54.22 -0.69 2.84
C VAL A 120 -54.56 0.70 3.36
N ARG A 121 -55.20 1.53 2.53
CA ARG A 121 -55.73 2.82 2.98
C ARG A 121 -57.18 2.64 3.43
N TYR A 122 -57.40 2.77 4.73
CA TYR A 122 -58.74 2.73 5.29
C TYR A 122 -59.44 4.08 5.04
N THR A 123 -60.65 4.00 4.50
CA THR A 123 -61.50 5.16 4.26
C THR A 123 -62.51 5.31 5.39
N GLN A 124 -63.12 6.50 5.52
CA GLN A 124 -64.16 6.74 6.52
C GLN A 124 -65.30 5.71 6.45
N ALA A 125 -65.71 5.33 5.22
CA ALA A 125 -66.74 4.32 5.02
C ALA A 125 -66.34 2.94 5.57
N MET A 126 -65.07 2.55 5.45
CA MET A 126 -64.57 1.29 6.00
C MET A 126 -64.56 1.30 7.54
N TYR A 127 -64.17 2.42 8.15
CA TYR A 127 -64.24 2.58 9.61
C TYR A 127 -65.68 2.46 10.13
N VAL A 128 -66.62 3.16 9.49
CA VAL A 128 -68.05 3.07 9.85
C VAL A 128 -68.54 1.64 9.68
N ARG A 129 -68.15 0.96 8.60
CA ARG A 129 -68.53 -0.43 8.35
C ARG A 129 -68.01 -1.38 9.43
N ALA A 130 -66.73 -1.29 9.79
CA ALA A 130 -66.15 -2.14 10.83
C ALA A 130 -66.73 -1.84 12.23
N TYR A 131 -67.17 -0.60 12.48
CA TYR A 131 -67.87 -0.27 13.72
C TYR A 131 -69.25 -0.97 13.77
N LEU A 132 -70.02 -0.86 12.69
CA LEU A 132 -71.34 -1.50 12.58
C LEU A 132 -71.25 -3.04 12.63
N ASP A 133 -70.24 -3.60 11.97
CA ASP A 133 -69.99 -5.05 11.94
C ASP A 133 -69.30 -5.56 13.23
N GLY A 134 -68.95 -4.67 14.18
CA GLY A 134 -68.30 -5.01 15.45
C GLY A 134 -66.81 -5.40 15.35
N THR A 135 -66.19 -5.26 14.17
CA THR A 135 -64.81 -5.66 13.87
C THR A 135 -63.78 -4.53 14.02
N HIS A 136 -64.17 -3.35 14.48
CA HIS A 136 -63.30 -2.16 14.60
C HIS A 136 -61.98 -2.41 15.35
N ARG A 137 -61.97 -3.28 16.38
CA ARG A 137 -60.76 -3.64 17.13
C ARG A 137 -59.78 -4.46 16.30
N GLN A 138 -60.28 -5.46 15.58
CA GLN A 138 -59.48 -6.23 14.62
C GLN A 138 -58.93 -5.31 13.52
N GLN A 139 -59.72 -4.34 13.05
CA GLN A 139 -59.25 -3.35 12.09
C GLN A 139 -58.08 -2.54 12.65
N GLN A 140 -58.19 -2.00 13.86
CA GLN A 140 -57.10 -1.27 14.52
C GLN A 140 -55.83 -2.13 14.66
N GLU A 141 -55.97 -3.40 15.03
CA GLU A 141 -54.83 -4.33 15.12
C GLU A 141 -54.17 -4.54 13.75
N THR A 142 -54.96 -4.66 12.67
CA THR A 142 -54.40 -4.78 11.30
C THR A 142 -53.70 -3.51 10.83
N GLU A 143 -54.21 -2.33 11.20
CA GLU A 143 -53.56 -1.04 10.91
C GLU A 143 -52.22 -0.91 11.62
N ILE A 144 -52.19 -1.25 12.92
CA ILE A 144 -50.95 -1.28 13.71
C ILE A 144 -49.96 -2.28 13.11
N ALA A 145 -50.41 -3.47 12.73
CA ALA A 145 -49.57 -4.47 12.07
C ALA A 145 -48.99 -3.96 10.74
N GLN A 146 -49.76 -3.23 9.93
CA GLN A 146 -49.26 -2.61 8.69
C GLN A 146 -48.17 -1.58 8.97
N ILE A 147 -48.36 -0.71 9.98
CA ILE A 147 -47.35 0.29 10.37
C ILE A 147 -46.07 -0.41 10.85
N MET A 148 -46.20 -1.43 11.70
CA MET A 148 -45.05 -2.20 12.18
C MET A 148 -44.30 -2.88 11.02
N ALA A 149 -45.02 -3.45 10.06
CA ALA A 149 -44.42 -4.07 8.87
C ALA A 149 -43.69 -3.04 7.98
N GLU A 150 -44.25 -1.84 7.79
CA GLU A 150 -43.57 -0.75 7.08
C GLU A 150 -42.27 -0.33 7.80
N CYS A 151 -42.31 -0.16 9.11
CA CYS A 151 -41.12 0.19 9.89
C CYS A 151 -40.04 -0.91 9.84
N ALA A 152 -40.45 -2.18 9.92
CA ALA A 152 -39.53 -3.31 9.81
C ALA A 152 -38.86 -3.35 8.42
N TYR A 153 -39.65 -3.17 7.36
CA TYR A 153 -39.16 -3.09 5.98
C TYR A 153 -38.12 -1.98 5.79
N ASP A 154 -38.41 -0.75 6.26
CA ASP A 154 -37.49 0.38 6.11
C ASP A 154 -36.17 0.15 6.87
N SER A 155 -36.25 -0.44 8.07
CA SER A 155 -35.08 -0.83 8.87
C SER A 155 -34.23 -1.87 8.13
N GLU A 156 -34.85 -2.91 7.60
CA GLU A 156 -34.17 -3.99 6.87
C GLU A 156 -33.51 -3.48 5.58
N VAL A 157 -34.23 -2.69 4.77
CA VAL A 157 -33.67 -2.06 3.56
C VAL A 157 -32.47 -1.18 3.90
N LYS A 158 -32.54 -0.42 5.00
CA LYS A 158 -31.42 0.42 5.45
C LYS A 158 -30.22 -0.43 5.83
N GLN A 159 -30.42 -1.53 6.57
CA GLN A 159 -29.35 -2.45 6.94
C GLN A 159 -28.70 -3.10 5.72
N ILE A 160 -29.49 -3.59 4.75
CA ILE A 160 -28.94 -4.19 3.53
C ILE A 160 -28.14 -3.17 2.72
N LYS A 161 -28.66 -1.93 2.58
CA LYS A 161 -27.92 -0.84 1.90
C LYS A 161 -26.59 -0.56 2.58
N GLN A 162 -26.57 -0.56 3.92
CA GLN A 162 -25.34 -0.36 4.70
C GLN A 162 -24.35 -1.50 4.47
N ARG A 163 -24.79 -2.77 4.58
CA ARG A 163 -23.95 -3.95 4.28
C ARG A 163 -23.39 -3.91 2.86
N ARG A 164 -24.21 -3.55 1.86
CA ARG A 164 -23.76 -3.37 0.46
C ARG A 164 -22.69 -2.28 0.32
N ALA A 165 -22.86 -1.14 1.01
CA ALA A 165 -21.89 -0.06 1.00
C ALA A 165 -20.56 -0.48 1.65
N GLU A 166 -20.61 -1.16 2.79
CA GLU A 166 -19.45 -1.70 3.50
C GLU A 166 -18.71 -2.73 2.63
N ARG A 167 -19.41 -3.70 2.02
CA ARG A 167 -18.84 -4.66 1.06
C ARG A 167 -18.13 -3.97 -0.09
N LYS A 168 -18.75 -2.94 -0.69
CA LYS A 168 -18.14 -2.15 -1.77
C LYS A 168 -16.89 -1.41 -1.31
N GLN A 169 -16.89 -0.87 -0.09
CA GLN A 169 -15.73 -0.21 0.50
C GLN A 169 -14.59 -1.21 0.75
N ARG A 170 -14.87 -2.38 1.32
CA ARG A 170 -13.89 -3.47 1.51
C ARG A 170 -13.31 -3.94 0.18
N ALA A 171 -14.13 -4.14 -0.85
CA ALA A 171 -13.66 -4.48 -2.20
C ALA A 171 -12.69 -3.42 -2.78
N ARG A 172 -12.99 -2.13 -2.60
CA ARG A 172 -12.09 -1.03 -2.99
C ARG A 172 -10.79 -1.04 -2.18
N GLN A 173 -10.86 -1.31 -0.88
CA GLN A 173 -9.68 -1.44 -0.03
C GLN A 173 -8.79 -2.60 -0.49
N ARG A 174 -9.35 -3.79 -0.74
CA ARG A 174 -8.64 -4.95 -1.27
C ARG A 174 -7.94 -4.65 -2.60
N ALA A 175 -8.64 -4.00 -3.54
CA ALA A 175 -8.04 -3.56 -4.80
C ALA A 175 -6.85 -2.60 -4.58
N SER A 176 -6.97 -1.65 -3.64
CA SER A 176 -5.89 -0.74 -3.27
C SER A 176 -4.69 -1.47 -2.64
N GLN A 177 -4.94 -2.42 -1.74
CA GLN A 177 -3.90 -3.24 -1.11
C GLN A 177 -3.16 -4.09 -2.15
N TRP A 178 -3.86 -4.66 -3.13
CA TRP A 178 -3.24 -5.38 -4.25
C TRP A 178 -2.29 -4.48 -5.07
N GLU A 179 -2.71 -3.26 -5.37
CA GLU A 179 -1.83 -2.28 -6.03
C GLU A 179 -0.60 -1.92 -5.19
N GLN A 180 -0.74 -1.85 -3.87
CA GLN A 180 0.37 -1.61 -2.96
C GLN A 180 1.36 -2.79 -2.94
N LEU A 181 0.88 -4.04 -2.91
CA LEU A 181 1.75 -5.22 -3.03
C LEU A 181 2.56 -5.20 -4.33
N LYS A 182 1.93 -4.85 -5.46
CA LYS A 182 2.62 -4.67 -6.75
C LYS A 182 3.69 -3.57 -6.69
N ARG A 183 3.48 -2.49 -5.93
CA ARG A 183 4.50 -1.44 -5.68
C ARG A 183 5.65 -1.98 -4.84
N PHE A 184 5.39 -2.72 -3.77
CA PHE A 184 6.45 -3.31 -2.94
C PHE A 184 7.34 -4.26 -3.74
N ALA A 185 6.76 -5.11 -4.60
CA ALA A 185 7.54 -5.97 -5.49
C ALA A 185 8.45 -5.19 -6.47
N ARG A 186 8.09 -3.95 -6.83
CA ARG A 186 8.96 -3.06 -7.63
C ARG A 186 10.08 -2.47 -6.77
N TYR A 187 9.79 -2.05 -5.54
CA TYR A 187 10.80 -1.52 -4.63
C TYR A 187 11.80 -2.58 -4.18
N GLU A 188 11.38 -3.82 -3.95
CA GLU A 188 12.29 -4.94 -3.66
C GLU A 188 13.27 -5.18 -4.80
N ARG A 189 12.77 -5.23 -6.05
CA ARG A 189 13.63 -5.37 -7.24
C ARG A 189 14.61 -4.21 -7.37
N ARG A 190 14.16 -2.97 -7.13
CA ARG A 190 15.02 -1.78 -7.13
C ARG A 190 16.10 -1.87 -6.06
N ALA A 191 15.75 -2.25 -4.83
CA ALA A 191 16.69 -2.38 -3.72
C ALA A 191 17.75 -3.45 -4.03
N LEU A 192 17.34 -4.64 -4.50
CA LEU A 192 18.26 -5.70 -4.92
C LEU A 192 19.19 -5.26 -6.07
N SER A 193 18.66 -4.55 -7.06
CA SER A 193 19.48 -4.00 -8.14
C SER A 193 20.50 -2.98 -7.62
N ARG A 194 20.08 -2.05 -6.76
CA ARG A 194 20.98 -1.06 -6.15
C ARG A 194 22.06 -1.74 -5.34
N GLN A 195 21.70 -2.75 -4.53
CA GLN A 195 22.64 -3.52 -3.72
C GLN A 195 23.68 -4.22 -4.60
N ARG A 196 23.26 -4.96 -5.64
CA ARG A 196 24.18 -5.63 -6.57
C ARG A 196 25.12 -4.65 -7.28
N THR A 197 24.61 -3.51 -7.74
CA THR A 197 25.44 -2.49 -8.38
C THR A 197 26.43 -1.87 -7.39
N ALA A 198 26.00 -1.62 -6.15
CA ALA A 198 26.84 -1.05 -5.12
C ALA A 198 27.94 -2.03 -4.67
N MET A 199 27.62 -3.33 -4.55
CA MET A 199 28.61 -4.37 -4.22
C MET A 199 29.69 -4.43 -5.29
N LYS A 200 29.31 -4.49 -6.58
CA LYS A 200 30.30 -4.46 -7.67
C LYS A 200 31.20 -3.23 -7.63
N ALA A 201 30.64 -2.06 -7.29
CA ALA A 201 31.44 -0.83 -7.18
C ALA A 201 32.39 -0.86 -5.98
N LEU A 202 31.96 -1.46 -4.87
CA LEU A 202 32.79 -1.67 -3.69
C LEU A 202 33.95 -2.63 -4.00
N ASP A 203 33.66 -3.76 -4.65
CA ASP A 203 34.67 -4.78 -5.01
C ASP A 203 35.76 -4.16 -5.89
N VAL A 204 35.38 -3.39 -6.92
CA VAL A 204 36.34 -2.69 -7.79
C VAL A 204 37.22 -1.73 -6.98
N LEU A 205 36.66 -0.97 -6.03
CA LEU A 205 37.44 -0.06 -5.19
C LEU A 205 38.38 -0.81 -4.25
N MET A 206 37.94 -1.94 -3.70
CA MET A 206 38.78 -2.80 -2.85
C MET A 206 39.99 -3.34 -3.63
N GLU A 207 39.79 -3.78 -4.87
CA GLU A 207 40.87 -4.23 -5.75
C GLU A 207 41.87 -3.12 -6.06
N HIS A 208 41.39 -1.91 -6.39
CA HIS A 208 42.26 -0.77 -6.69
C HIS A 208 43.09 -0.34 -5.48
N ILE A 209 42.48 -0.24 -4.28
CA ILE A 209 43.17 0.19 -3.06
C ILE A 209 44.16 -0.89 -2.57
N SER A 210 43.86 -2.17 -2.81
CA SER A 210 44.79 -3.26 -2.49
C SER A 210 45.96 -3.30 -3.48
N GLY A 211 45.73 -3.02 -4.76
CA GLY A 211 46.76 -2.94 -5.80
C GLY A 211 47.72 -1.76 -5.61
N THR A 212 47.21 -0.57 -5.29
CA THR A 212 48.05 0.62 -5.04
C THR A 212 48.93 0.47 -3.79
N ASN A 213 48.44 -0.21 -2.75
CA ASN A 213 49.23 -0.53 -1.57
C ASN A 213 50.31 -1.62 -1.82
N GLY A 214 50.16 -2.43 -2.88
CA GLY A 214 51.13 -3.43 -3.31
C GLY A 214 52.29 -2.85 -4.13
N GLU A 215 52.00 -1.94 -5.06
CA GLU A 215 53.02 -1.28 -5.89
C GLU A 215 53.90 -0.30 -5.10
N GLY A 216 53.37 0.30 -4.03
CA GLY A 216 54.14 1.15 -3.11
C GLY A 216 55.15 0.40 -2.22
N ARG A 217 55.08 -0.93 -2.12
CA ARG A 217 56.01 -1.75 -1.32
C ARG A 217 57.17 -2.33 -2.11
N LEU A 218 57.13 -2.32 -3.45
CA LEU A 218 58.18 -2.86 -4.30
C LEU A 218 59.24 -1.82 -4.74
N ASN A 219 59.08 -0.55 -4.37
CA ASN A 219 60.06 0.52 -4.64
C ASN A 219 60.86 0.97 -3.40
N LEU A 220 60.87 0.16 -2.33
CA LEU A 220 61.60 0.42 -1.08
C LEU A 220 62.56 -0.70 -0.67
N ALA A 221 62.85 -1.63 -1.57
CA ALA A 221 63.94 -2.58 -1.43
C ALA A 221 64.88 -2.39 -2.62
N GLU A 222 65.92 -1.58 -2.38
CA GLU A 222 67.18 -1.61 -3.12
C GLU A 222 67.76 -3.03 -3.20
#